data_AF-A0A6I1VTS2-F1
#
_entry.id   AF-A0A6I1VTS2-F1
#
_cell.length_a   1.000
_cell.length_b   1.000
_cell.length_c   1.000
_cell.angle_alpha   90.00
_cell.angle_beta   90.00
_cell.angle_gamma   90.00
#
_symmetry.space_group_name_H-M   'P 1'
#
loop_
_entity.id
_entity.type
_entity.pdbx_description
1 polymer ?
#
loop_
_entity_poly.entity_id
_entity_poly.type
_entity_poly.pdbx_seq_one_letter_code
_entity_poly.pdbx_strand_id
1 'polypeptide(L)'
;MFLAIDMWGIEGEYADGNWHVLLHRFAVDWSQKHPEQATATLWSSVQPCSIFTNGSSCYIAGSAHLPDAFFQQLEVFLRAAFGDCARIGGEIQVNVDEWRVYLHFESGGIWEKYNGYEWRALEL
;
A
#
# COMPACT_ATOMS: atom_id res chain seq x y z
N MET A 1 -8.04 -9.59 -1.37
CA MET A 1 -7.06 -9.29 -2.43
C MET A 1 -5.82 -8.62 -1.82
N PHE A 2 -4.65 -8.74 -2.45
CA PHE A 2 -3.47 -7.98 -2.08
C PHE A 2 -2.74 -7.43 -3.31
N LEU A 3 -1.87 -6.45 -3.08
CA LEU A 3 -0.89 -5.97 -4.04
C LEU A 3 0.50 -6.35 -3.55
N ALA A 4 1.31 -7.01 -4.38
CA ALA A 4 2.73 -7.22 -4.11
C ALA A 4 3.58 -6.18 -4.84
N ILE A 5 4.60 -5.69 -4.16
CA ILE A 5 5.59 -4.73 -4.67
C ILE A 5 6.97 -5.36 -4.56
N ASP A 6 7.61 -5.56 -5.71
CA ASP A 6 8.98 -6.05 -5.84
C ASP A 6 9.97 -4.93 -5.50
N MET A 7 10.28 -4.79 -4.21
CA MET A 7 11.17 -3.74 -3.72
C MET A 7 12.59 -3.82 -4.30
N TRP A 8 13.01 -4.99 -4.77
CA TRP A 8 14.36 -5.25 -5.27
C TRP A 8 14.48 -4.99 -6.77
N GLY A 9 13.38 -5.07 -7.51
CA GLY A 9 13.32 -4.75 -8.94
C GLY A 9 13.12 -3.26 -9.23
N ILE A 10 12.77 -2.45 -8.23
CA ILE A 10 12.59 -1.00 -8.42
C ILE A 10 13.95 -0.31 -8.50
N GLU A 11 14.17 0.40 -9.61
CA GLU A 11 15.36 1.19 -9.87
C GLU A 11 15.05 2.70 -9.91
N GLY A 12 16.09 3.54 -9.84
CA GLY A 12 15.97 5.00 -10.01
C GLY A 12 15.39 5.73 -8.79
N GLU A 13 14.58 6.76 -9.03
CA GLU A 13 14.07 7.68 -7.98
C GLU A 13 13.30 6.94 -6.86
N TYR A 14 12.64 5.83 -7.20
CA TYR A 14 11.78 5.08 -6.29
C TYR A 14 12.46 3.89 -5.63
N ALA A 15 13.75 3.65 -5.89
CA ALA A 15 14.54 2.60 -5.26
C ALA A 15 14.75 2.85 -3.75
N ASP A 16 15.32 1.87 -3.05
CA ASP A 16 15.72 1.96 -1.63
C ASP A 16 14.59 2.40 -0.66
N GLY A 17 13.35 2.02 -0.99
CA GLY A 17 12.17 2.35 -0.19
C GLY A 17 11.51 3.69 -0.51
N ASN A 18 12.07 4.48 -1.44
CA ASN A 18 11.46 5.77 -1.81
C ASN A 18 10.09 5.62 -2.47
N TRP A 19 9.78 4.45 -3.04
CA TRP A 19 8.46 4.11 -3.59
C TRP A 19 7.30 4.29 -2.61
N HIS A 20 7.53 4.28 -1.29
CA HIS A 20 6.49 4.54 -0.28
C HIS A 20 5.78 5.90 -0.49
N VAL A 21 6.49 6.91 -1.02
CA VAL A 21 5.90 8.22 -1.33
C VAL A 21 4.76 8.11 -2.35
N LEU A 22 4.81 7.12 -3.24
CA LEU A 22 3.77 6.89 -4.24
C LEU A 22 2.49 6.33 -3.61
N LEU A 23 2.61 5.42 -2.64
CA LEU A 23 1.45 4.95 -1.88
C LEU A 23 0.79 6.09 -1.12
N HIS A 24 1.59 6.97 -0.51
CA HIS A 24 1.08 8.12 0.22
C HIS A 24 0.33 9.07 -0.72
N ARG A 25 0.93 9.44 -1.86
CA ARG A 25 0.30 10.30 -2.88
C ARG A 25 -1.00 9.72 -3.39
N PHE A 26 -1.00 8.42 -3.73
CA PHE A 26 -2.20 7.75 -4.18
C PHE A 26 -3.29 7.74 -3.11
N ALA A 27 -2.95 7.44 -1.86
CA ALA A 27 -3.93 7.42 -0.77
C ALA A 27 -4.59 8.79 -0.59
N VAL A 28 -3.80 9.88 -0.60
CA VAL A 28 -4.31 11.26 -0.48
C VAL A 28 -5.26 11.60 -1.62
N ASP A 29 -4.87 11.33 -2.86
CA ASP A 29 -5.73 11.55 -4.03
C ASP A 29 -7.01 10.69 -3.97
N TRP A 30 -6.90 9.43 -3.55
CA TRP A 30 -8.05 8.55 -3.35
C TRP A 30 -9.04 9.12 -2.34
N SER A 31 -8.57 9.53 -1.16
CA SER A 31 -9.40 10.06 -0.09
C SER A 31 -10.10 11.37 -0.49
N GLN A 32 -9.43 12.22 -1.26
CA GLN A 32 -10.02 13.44 -1.81
C GLN A 32 -11.13 13.15 -2.83
N LYS A 33 -10.97 12.10 -3.64
CA LYS A 33 -11.96 11.68 -4.65
C LYS A 33 -13.13 10.89 -4.08
N HIS A 34 -12.94 10.26 -2.92
CA HIS A 34 -13.92 9.40 -2.26
C HIS A 34 -14.07 9.79 -0.78
N PRO A 35 -14.54 11.01 -0.48
CA PRO A 35 -14.68 11.50 0.90
C PRO A 35 -15.63 10.64 1.77
N GLU A 36 -16.50 9.85 1.14
CA GLU A 36 -17.43 8.90 1.77
C GLU A 36 -16.80 7.54 2.12
N GLN A 37 -15.53 7.32 1.82
CA GLN A 37 -14.79 6.11 2.17
C GLN A 37 -14.95 5.79 3.67
N ALA A 38 -15.54 4.63 3.96
CA ALA A 38 -15.66 4.15 5.33
C ALA A 38 -14.28 3.89 5.95
N THR A 39 -14.22 3.95 7.29
CA THR A 39 -12.98 3.70 8.03
C THR A 39 -12.32 2.40 7.58
N ALA A 40 -11.07 2.50 7.15
CA ALA A 40 -10.34 1.38 6.58
C ALA A 40 -8.87 1.41 6.95
N THR A 41 -8.22 0.26 6.86
CA THR A 41 -6.80 0.12 7.16
C THR A 41 -6.11 -0.56 6.01
N LEU A 42 -5.04 0.07 5.54
CA LEU A 42 -4.07 -0.52 4.65
C LEU A 42 -2.95 -1.11 5.50
N TRP A 43 -2.69 -2.39 5.29
CA TRP A 43 -1.69 -3.18 5.99
C TRP A 43 -0.50 -3.42 5.06
N SER A 44 0.69 -3.53 5.64
CA SER A 44 1.89 -3.97 4.92
C SER A 44 2.59 -5.11 5.65
N SER A 45 3.23 -6.00 4.88
CA SER A 45 4.17 -6.98 5.42
C SER A 45 5.26 -7.27 4.38
N VAL A 46 6.49 -7.44 4.84
CA VAL A 46 7.59 -7.90 3.99
C VAL A 46 7.80 -9.38 4.25
N GLN A 47 7.55 -10.20 3.23
CA GLN A 47 7.55 -11.65 3.36
C GLN A 47 8.04 -12.31 2.06
N PRO A 48 8.38 -13.61 2.10
CA PRO A 48 8.77 -14.36 0.89
C PRO A 48 7.71 -14.23 -0.20
N CYS A 49 8.16 -13.99 -1.43
CA CYS A 49 7.28 -13.75 -2.56
C CYS A 49 7.29 -14.91 -3.56
N SER A 50 6.10 -15.33 -3.98
CA SER A 50 5.91 -16.29 -5.07
C SER A 50 5.59 -15.64 -6.42
N ILE A 51 5.29 -14.33 -6.42
CA ILE A 51 4.94 -13.58 -7.64
C ILE A 51 6.19 -13.09 -8.37
N PHE A 52 7.17 -12.61 -7.61
CA PHE A 52 8.44 -12.09 -8.11
C PHE A 52 9.59 -13.02 -7.75
N THR A 53 10.62 -13.06 -8.59
CA THR A 53 11.78 -13.95 -8.41
C THR A 53 12.76 -13.48 -7.33
N ASN A 54 12.59 -12.25 -6.81
CA ASN A 54 13.57 -11.57 -5.95
C ASN A 54 13.50 -11.94 -4.46
N GLY A 55 12.97 -13.13 -4.15
CA GLY A 55 12.96 -13.71 -2.80
C GLY A 55 11.88 -13.14 -1.89
N SER A 56 11.87 -11.83 -1.62
CA SER A 56 10.87 -11.17 -0.77
C SER A 56 10.23 -9.97 -1.46
N SER A 57 9.02 -9.61 -1.04
CA SER A 57 8.30 -8.45 -1.57
C SER A 57 7.49 -7.78 -0.47
N CYS A 58 7.14 -6.51 -0.66
CA CYS A 58 6.19 -5.84 0.21
C CYS A 58 4.77 -6.18 -0.25
N TYR A 59 4.00 -6.79 0.62
CA TYR A 59 2.60 -7.09 0.41
C TYR A 59 1.77 -5.99 1.03
N ILE A 60 0.79 -5.48 0.29
CA ILE A 60 -0.17 -4.47 0.71
C ILE A 60 -1.56 -5.09 0.66
N ALA A 61 -2.30 -5.01 1.76
CA ALA A 61 -3.65 -5.55 1.87
C ALA A 61 -4.58 -4.56 2.57
N GLY A 62 -5.85 -4.52 2.17
CA GLY A 62 -6.84 -3.63 2.74
C GLY A 62 -7.79 -4.37 3.67
N SER A 63 -8.39 -3.65 4.62
CA SER A 63 -9.60 -4.11 5.30
C SER A 63 -10.78 -4.18 4.33
N ALA A 64 -11.87 -4.84 4.73
CA ALA A 64 -13.06 -5.07 3.90
C ALA A 64 -13.75 -3.78 3.39
N HIS A 65 -13.37 -2.61 3.91
CA HIS A 65 -13.92 -1.33 3.49
C HIS A 65 -13.17 -0.67 2.33
N LEU A 66 -11.98 -1.17 1.95
CA LEU A 66 -11.31 -0.71 0.72
C LEU A 66 -11.83 -1.53 -0.47
N PRO A 67 -12.43 -0.89 -1.49
CA PRO A 67 -12.99 -1.60 -2.63
C PRO A 67 -11.89 -2.14 -3.55
N ASP A 68 -12.20 -3.16 -4.35
CA ASP A 68 -11.24 -3.72 -5.32
C ASP A 68 -10.70 -2.67 -6.31
N ALA A 69 -11.54 -1.68 -6.65
CA ALA A 69 -11.16 -0.55 -7.50
C ALA A 69 -9.98 0.26 -6.93
N PHE A 70 -9.82 0.31 -5.60
CA PHE A 70 -8.66 0.93 -4.95
C PHE A 70 -7.37 0.25 -5.40
N PHE A 71 -7.32 -1.08 -5.29
CA PHE A 71 -6.13 -1.87 -5.64
C PHE A 71 -5.84 -1.85 -7.12
N GLN A 72 -6.86 -1.94 -7.97
CA GLN A 72 -6.72 -1.85 -9.42
C GLN A 72 -6.12 -0.52 -9.86
N GLN A 73 -6.63 0.59 -9.34
CA GLN A 73 -6.11 1.91 -9.65
C GLN A 73 -4.71 2.12 -9.06
N LEU A 74 -4.46 1.59 -7.86
CA LEU A 74 -3.14 1.64 -7.23
C LEU A 74 -2.10 0.87 -8.05
N GLU A 75 -2.41 -0.33 -8.52
CA GLU A 75 -1.52 -1.11 -9.39
C GLU A 75 -1.19 -0.33 -10.66
N VAL A 76 -2.21 0.23 -11.35
CA VAL A 76 -1.98 1.03 -12.56
C VAL A 76 -1.09 2.24 -12.28
N PHE A 77 -1.35 2.97 -11.18
CA PHE A 77 -0.57 4.13 -10.76
C PHE A 77 0.90 3.77 -10.50
N LEU A 78 1.15 2.68 -9.79
CA LEU A 78 2.50 2.23 -9.45
C LEU A 78 3.24 1.69 -10.67
N ARG A 79 2.57 0.94 -11.55
CA ARG A 79 3.18 0.43 -12.77
C ARG A 79 3.55 1.54 -13.75
N ALA A 80 2.82 2.66 -13.74
CA ALA A 80 3.21 3.85 -14.49
C ALA A 80 4.52 4.49 -13.96
N ALA A 81 4.84 4.29 -12.68
CA ALA A 81 6.04 4.85 -12.05
C ALA A 81 7.28 3.94 -12.15
N PHE A 82 7.12 2.63 -11.95
CA PHE A 82 8.24 1.68 -11.88
C PHE A 82 7.99 0.35 -12.60
N GLY A 83 7.07 0.33 -13.57
CA GLY A 83 6.86 -0.83 -14.44
C GLY A 83 6.31 -2.04 -13.71
N ASP A 84 6.79 -3.24 -14.06
CA ASP A 84 6.19 -4.50 -13.61
C ASP A 84 6.49 -4.90 -12.16
N CYS A 85 7.09 -4.00 -11.36
CA CYS A 85 7.38 -4.24 -9.95
C CYS A 85 6.17 -4.07 -9.02
N ALA A 86 4.97 -3.81 -9.54
CA ALA A 86 3.72 -3.87 -8.79
C ALA A 86 2.74 -4.84 -9.47
N ARG A 87 2.18 -5.77 -8.69
CA ARG A 87 1.20 -6.72 -9.21
C ARG A 87 0.15 -7.09 -8.19
N ILE A 88 -1.11 -7.11 -8.61
CA ILE A 88 -2.21 -7.66 -7.80
C ILE A 88 -2.08 -9.19 -7.72
N GLY A 89 -2.21 -9.71 -6.51
CA GLY A 89 -2.36 -11.14 -6.24
C GLY A 89 -3.77 -11.49 -5.75
N GLY A 90 -3.98 -12.77 -5.47
CA GLY A 90 -5.28 -13.30 -5.01
C GLY A 90 -5.66 -12.85 -3.59
N GLU A 91 -6.41 -13.67 -2.90
CA GLU A 91 -6.79 -13.40 -1.51
C GLU A 91 -5.63 -13.61 -0.55
N ILE A 92 -5.57 -12.78 0.49
CA ILE A 92 -4.64 -12.94 1.60
C ILE A 92 -5.39 -12.65 2.90
N GLN A 93 -5.03 -13.38 3.94
CA GLN A 93 -5.50 -13.11 5.28
C GLN A 93 -4.45 -12.29 6.01
N VAL A 94 -4.85 -11.14 6.55
CA VAL A 94 -3.97 -10.28 7.36
C VAL A 94 -3.80 -10.94 8.74
N ASN A 95 -2.55 -11.22 9.10
CA ASN A 95 -2.15 -11.68 10.43
C ASN A 95 -1.57 -10.50 11.22
N VAL A 96 -2.18 -10.13 12.34
CA VAL A 96 -1.77 -8.95 13.13
C VAL A 96 -0.36 -9.04 13.73
N ASP A 97 0.18 -10.25 13.86
CA ASP A 97 1.54 -10.47 14.38
C ASP A 97 2.63 -10.28 13.31
N GLU A 98 2.27 -10.42 12.03
CA GLU A 98 3.19 -10.37 10.88
C GLU A 98 2.98 -9.13 10.02
N TRP A 99 1.82 -8.50 10.13
CA TRP A 99 1.44 -7.32 9.37
C TRP A 99 1.43 -6.09 10.25
N ARG A 100 1.99 -5.01 9.71
CA ARG A 100 1.93 -3.69 10.34
C ARG A 100 0.86 -2.87 9.66
N VAL A 101 0.16 -2.06 10.46
CA VAL A 101 -0.66 -0.99 9.90
C VAL A 101 0.25 -0.05 9.13
N TYR A 102 -0.08 0.17 7.86
CA TYR A 102 0.65 1.06 6.98
C TYR A 102 -0.03 2.42 6.90
N LEU A 103 -1.30 2.44 6.49
CA LEU A 103 -2.13 3.65 6.46
C LEU A 103 -3.50 3.36 7.06
N HIS A 104 -4.09 4.37 7.68
CA HIS A 104 -5.45 4.34 8.18
C HIS A 104 -6.26 5.43 7.48
N PHE A 105 -7.49 5.11 7.07
CA PHE A 105 -8.47 5.99 6.48
C PHE A 105 -9.63 6.13 7.46
N GLU A 106 -10.08 7.35 7.70
CA GLU A 106 -11.14 7.70 8.65
C GLU A 106 -11.60 9.12 8.30
N SER A 107 -12.90 9.43 8.32
CA SER A 107 -13.41 10.81 8.16
C SER A 107 -12.78 11.67 7.02
N GLY A 108 -12.44 11.06 5.87
CA GLY A 108 -11.79 11.73 4.74
C GLY A 108 -10.29 12.07 4.92
N GLY A 109 -9.71 11.79 6.09
CA GLY A 109 -8.28 11.90 6.35
C GLY A 109 -7.52 10.60 6.12
N ILE A 110 -6.19 10.71 6.15
CA ILE A 110 -5.29 9.55 6.13
C ILE A 110 -4.27 9.74 7.24
N TRP A 111 -3.98 8.67 7.95
CA TRP A 111 -3.02 8.65 9.03
C TRP A 111 -1.99 7.56 8.83
N GLU A 112 -0.77 7.84 9.24
CA GLU A 112 0.30 6.86 9.35
C GLU A 112 0.82 6.79 10.77
N LYS A 113 1.42 5.65 11.13
CA LYS A 113 2.17 5.52 12.38
C LYS A 113 3.56 6.12 12.20
N TYR A 114 3.73 7.37 12.63
CA TYR A 114 5.03 7.95 12.88
C TYR A 114 5.69 7.23 14.06
N ASN A 115 6.99 6.95 13.99
CA ASN A 115 7.78 6.26 15.04
C ASN A 115 7.26 4.89 15.53
N GLY A 116 6.27 4.28 14.86
CA GLY A 116 5.70 2.98 15.22
C GLY A 116 4.60 3.03 16.30
N TYR A 117 4.41 4.16 16.97
CA TYR A 117 3.43 4.31 18.04
C TYR A 117 2.45 5.46 17.80
N GLU A 118 2.95 6.61 17.35
CA GLU A 118 2.16 7.82 17.24
C GLU A 118 1.49 7.95 15.87
N TRP A 119 0.21 8.32 15.89
CA TRP A 119 -0.50 8.64 14.66
C TRP A 119 -0.23 10.09 14.27
N ARG A 120 0.04 10.30 12.98
CA ARG A 120 0.02 11.63 12.38
C ARG A 120 -0.82 11.62 11.12
N ALA A 121 -1.47 12.75 10.85
CA ALA A 121 -2.12 12.97 9.57
C ALA A 121 -1.06 12.98 8.46
N LEU A 122 -1.39 12.37 7.34
CA LEU A 122 -0.58 12.39 6.14
C LEU A 122 -0.87 13.69 5.38
N GLU A 123 0.03 14.65 5.51
CA GLU A 123 0.03 15.92 4.78
C GLU A 123 1.15 15.87 3.74
N LEU A 124 0.80 15.99 2.45
CA LEU A 124 1.73 15.93 1.31
C LEU A 124 1.89 17.29 0.63
#